data_AF-A0A968M4R7-F1
#
_entry.id   AF-A0A968M4R7-F1
#
_cell.length_a   1.000
_cell.length_b   1.000
_cell.length_c   1.000
_cell.angle_alpha   90.00
_cell.angle_beta   90.00
_cell.angle_gamma   90.00
#
_symmetry.space_group_name_H-M   'P 1'
#
loop_
_entity.id
_entity.type
_entity.pdbx_description
1 polymer ?
#
loop_
_entity_poly.entity_id
_entity_poly.type
_entity_poly.pdbx_seq_one_letter_code
_entity_poly.pdbx_strand_id
1 'polypeptide(L)'
;MLGKILRIDVDTDDFPADATRNYGIPADNPFVGIAGADEIWAYGLRNPWRNDFDPRTGDLYIADVGQQVFEEVDFLANGEAGANFGWRIMEGTQPYNPAAPPRAAAGRSVIIDPVYVYG
;
A
#
# COMPACT_ATOMS: atom_id res chain seq x y z
N MET A 1 -4.22 11.08 -4.99
CA MET A 1 -4.17 9.82 -4.23
C MET A 1 -3.17 10.01 -3.11
N LEU A 2 -3.46 9.58 -1.88
CA LEU A 2 -2.52 9.64 -0.75
C LEU A 2 -2.33 8.22 -0.23
N GLY A 3 -1.09 7.87 0.14
CA GLY A 3 -0.63 6.58 0.67
C GLY A 3 -0.58 5.40 -0.31
N LYS A 4 0.64 5.03 -0.70
CA LYS A 4 1.00 3.85 -1.49
C LYS A 4 2.38 3.37 -1.07
N ILE A 5 2.62 2.06 -1.15
CA ILE A 5 3.96 1.51 -1.30
C ILE A 5 4.15 1.20 -2.77
N LEU A 6 5.27 1.65 -3.34
CA LEU A 6 5.63 1.41 -4.73
C LEU A 6 6.72 0.34 -4.81
N ARG A 7 6.68 -0.51 -5.85
CA ARG A 7 7.72 -1.47 -6.17
C ARG A 7 8.14 -1.27 -7.63
N ILE A 8 9.44 -1.07 -7.82
CA ILE A 8 10.07 -0.80 -9.11
C ILE A 8 11.23 -1.76 -9.33
N ASP A 9 11.57 -2.00 -10.60
CA ASP A 9 12.81 -2.67 -11.00
C ASP A 9 13.88 -1.61 -11.26
N VAL A 10 14.99 -1.67 -10.53
CA VAL A 10 16.07 -0.68 -10.66
C VAL A 10 17.12 -1.06 -11.70
N ASP A 11 17.05 -2.27 -12.25
CA ASP A 11 18.04 -2.82 -13.18
C ASP A 11 17.64 -2.63 -14.65
N THR A 12 16.41 -2.16 -14.91
CA THR A 12 15.84 -1.98 -16.25
C THR A 12 15.22 -0.60 -16.45
N ASP A 13 14.86 -0.27 -17.70
CA ASP A 13 14.20 1.00 -18.06
C ASP A 13 13.07 0.73 -19.08
N ASP A 14 11.83 0.73 -18.58
CA ASP A 14 10.62 0.55 -19.41
C ASP A 14 10.11 1.87 -20.01
N PHE A 15 10.71 3.01 -19.64
CA PHE A 15 10.29 4.34 -20.06
C PHE A 15 11.42 5.11 -20.76
N PRO A 16 12.05 4.55 -21.82
CA PRO A 16 13.25 5.13 -22.43
C PRO A 16 13.05 6.51 -23.09
N ALA A 17 11.79 6.94 -23.28
CA ALA A 17 11.44 8.26 -23.79
C ALA A 17 11.23 9.32 -22.68
N ASP A 18 11.24 8.91 -21.40
CA ASP A 18 11.05 9.76 -20.23
C ASP A 18 12.32 9.78 -19.38
N ALA A 19 13.12 10.84 -19.53
CA ALA A 19 14.37 11.00 -18.79
C ALA A 19 14.21 11.10 -17.26
N THR A 20 12.97 11.19 -16.74
CA THR A 20 12.68 11.25 -15.30
C THR A 20 12.22 9.92 -14.71
N ARG A 21 12.04 8.90 -15.55
CA ARG A 21 11.64 7.55 -15.15
C ARG A 21 12.67 6.56 -15.69
N ASN A 22 13.60 6.18 -14.84
CA ASN A 22 14.73 5.30 -15.17
C ASN A 22 14.64 3.98 -14.39
N TYR A 23 13.48 3.33 -14.48
CA TYR A 23 13.18 2.07 -13.80
C TYR A 23 12.25 1.22 -14.67
N GLY A 24 12.24 -0.08 -14.43
CA GLY A 24 11.26 -1.00 -14.98
C GLY A 24 10.06 -1.21 -14.06
N ILE A 25 8.99 -1.73 -14.65
CA ILE A 25 7.81 -2.21 -13.92
C ILE A 25 7.95 -3.73 -13.77
N PRO A 26 8.11 -4.25 -12.54
CA PRO A 26 8.06 -5.68 -12.30
C PRO A 26 6.76 -6.26 -12.84
N ALA A 27 6.85 -7.25 -13.74
CA ALA A 27 5.69 -7.81 -14.44
C ALA A 27 4.68 -8.49 -13.49
N ASP A 28 5.10 -8.83 -12.28
CA ASP A 28 4.32 -9.41 -11.18
C ASP A 28 3.73 -8.36 -10.23
N ASN A 29 3.86 -7.06 -10.51
CA ASN A 29 3.14 -6.05 -9.75
C ASN A 29 1.61 -6.24 -9.89
N PRO A 30 0.84 -6.00 -8.81
CA PRO A 30 -0.58 -6.34 -8.75
C PRO A 30 -1.49 -5.49 -9.65
N PHE A 31 -1.00 -4.36 -10.16
CA PHE A 31 -1.79 -3.40 -10.94
C PHE A 31 -1.18 -3.04 -12.30
N VAL A 32 -0.30 -3.89 -12.84
CA VAL A 32 0.28 -3.71 -14.18
C VAL A 32 -0.82 -3.62 -15.24
N GLY A 33 -0.69 -2.68 -16.16
CA GLY A 33 -1.64 -2.37 -17.22
C GLY A 33 -2.77 -1.42 -16.79
N ILE A 34 -2.83 -1.03 -15.52
CA ILE A 34 -3.77 -0.02 -15.04
C ILE A 34 -3.07 1.33 -15.10
N ALA A 35 -3.55 2.20 -16.00
CA ALA A 35 -2.95 3.51 -16.25
C ALA A 35 -2.68 4.29 -14.94
N GLY A 36 -1.39 4.54 -14.67
CA GLY A 36 -0.94 5.29 -13.50
C GLY A 36 -0.92 4.51 -12.18
N ALA A 37 -1.01 3.18 -12.24
CA ALA A 37 -0.99 2.29 -11.08
C ALA A 37 0.05 1.18 -11.18
N ASP A 38 0.82 1.12 -12.26
CA ASP A 38 1.76 0.04 -12.59
C ASP A 38 2.81 -0.18 -11.49
N GLU A 39 3.23 0.87 -10.79
CA GLU A 39 4.21 0.82 -9.70
C GLU A 39 3.62 0.38 -8.36
N ILE A 40 2.30 0.33 -8.21
CA ILE A 40 1.66 0.14 -6.91
C ILE A 40 1.88 -1.30 -6.43
N TRP A 41 2.50 -1.45 -5.26
CA TRP A 41 2.61 -2.74 -4.57
C TRP A 41 1.49 -2.92 -3.54
N ALA A 42 1.27 -1.91 -2.71
CA ALA A 42 0.22 -1.88 -1.69
C ALA A 42 -0.39 -0.49 -1.58
N TYR A 43 -1.62 -0.42 -1.08
CA TYR A 43 -2.39 0.81 -1.00
C TYR A 43 -3.29 0.85 0.23
N GLY A 44 -4.04 1.95 0.39
CA GLY A 44 -4.93 2.12 1.54
C GLY A 44 -4.19 2.60 2.78
N LEU A 45 -3.02 3.21 2.62
CA LEU A 45 -2.26 3.86 3.69
C LEU A 45 -2.61 5.36 3.73
N ARG A 46 -2.28 6.05 4.81
CA ARG A 46 -2.44 7.50 4.97
C ARG A 46 -1.10 8.23 4.90
N ASN A 47 -0.19 7.91 5.81
CA ASN A 47 1.15 8.46 5.97
C ASN A 47 2.13 7.39 6.52
N PRO A 48 2.56 6.44 5.66
CA PRO A 48 3.50 5.39 6.03
C PRO A 48 4.90 5.97 6.25
N TRP A 49 5.15 6.46 7.46
CA TRP A 49 6.31 7.29 7.80
C TRP A 49 7.59 6.47 8.03
N ARG A 50 7.45 5.18 8.34
CA ARG A 50 8.54 4.23 8.50
C ARG A 50 8.08 2.85 8.05
N ASN A 51 9.00 2.11 7.44
CA ASN A 51 8.77 0.72 7.03
C ASN A 51 10.05 -0.07 7.32
N ASP A 52 9.91 -1.36 7.61
CA ASP A 52 11.05 -2.27 7.76
C ASP A 52 10.69 -3.67 7.24
N PHE A 53 11.70 -4.38 6.77
CA PHE A 53 11.57 -5.78 6.37
C PHE A 53 12.16 -6.67 7.45
N ASP A 54 11.43 -7.68 7.91
CA ASP A 54 12.02 -8.71 8.76
C ASP A 54 13.08 -9.47 7.94
N PRO A 55 14.38 -9.43 8.34
CA PRO A 55 15.45 -10.03 7.56
C PRO A 55 15.40 -11.56 7.51
N ARG A 56 14.58 -12.22 8.34
CA ARG A 56 14.44 -13.68 8.38
C ARG A 56 13.33 -14.18 7.46
N THR A 57 12.22 -13.46 7.40
CA THR A 57 11.03 -13.88 6.64
C THR A 57 10.83 -13.08 5.35
N GLY A 58 11.36 -11.85 5.31
CA GLY A 58 11.09 -10.87 4.27
C GLY A 58 9.74 -10.17 4.43
N ASP A 59 9.06 -10.34 5.58
CA ASP A 59 7.78 -9.70 5.83
C ASP A 59 7.95 -8.19 5.97
N LEU A 60 6.98 -7.43 5.49
CA LEU A 60 7.00 -5.98 5.53
C LEU A 60 6.11 -5.47 6.66
N TYR A 61 6.69 -4.67 7.56
CA TYR A 61 5.98 -3.92 8.58
C TYR A 61 5.97 -2.43 8.21
N ILE A 62 4.80 -1.81 8.33
CA ILE A 62 4.56 -0.42 7.91
C ILE A 62 4.01 0.33 9.11
N ALA A 63 4.68 1.38 9.54
CA ALA A 63 4.15 2.31 10.53
C ALA A 63 3.42 3.44 9.81
N ASP A 64 2.10 3.54 10.02
CA ASP A 64 1.23 4.49 9.37
C ASP A 64 0.63 5.45 10.41
N VAL A 65 0.86 6.77 10.21
CA VAL A 65 0.27 7.80 11.07
C VAL A 65 -1.11 8.15 10.54
N GLY A 66 -2.16 7.93 11.34
CA GLY A 66 -3.53 8.30 11.00
C GLY A 66 -3.77 9.81 10.95
N GLN A 67 -5.04 10.19 10.93
CA GLN A 67 -5.48 11.55 10.66
C GLN A 67 -5.94 12.30 11.92
N GLN A 68 -6.49 11.61 12.89
CA GLN A 68 -7.08 12.16 14.10
C GLN A 68 -6.63 11.44 15.37
N VAL A 69 -6.91 10.15 15.49
CA VAL A 69 -6.92 9.47 16.80
C VAL A 69 -5.89 8.35 16.89
N PHE A 70 -5.64 7.62 15.80
CA PHE A 70 -4.85 6.40 15.87
C PHE A 70 -3.66 6.45 14.92
N GLU A 71 -2.53 5.95 15.40
CA GLU A 71 -1.44 5.45 14.58
C GLU A 71 -1.52 3.92 14.55
N GLU A 72 -0.99 3.32 13.49
CA GLU A 72 -1.09 1.88 13.28
C GLU A 72 0.21 1.27 12.75
N VAL A 73 0.36 -0.03 13.02
CA VAL A 73 1.36 -0.89 12.39
C VAL A 73 0.62 -1.88 11.53
N ASP A 74 0.85 -1.79 10.23
CA ASP A 74 0.38 -2.76 9.24
C ASP A 74 1.44 -3.82 8.97
N PHE A 75 0.97 -4.96 8.49
CA PHE A 75 1.79 -6.12 8.15
C PHE A 75 1.41 -6.62 6.76
N LEU A 76 2.42 -6.97 5.98
CA LEU A 76 2.28 -7.66 4.71
C LEU A 76 3.27 -8.81 4.67
N ALA A 77 2.76 -10.04 4.53
CA ALA A 77 3.63 -11.20 4.46
C ALA A 77 4.47 -11.16 3.18
N ASN A 78 5.68 -11.74 3.24
CA ASN A 78 6.54 -11.82 2.06
C ASN A 78 5.82 -12.50 0.88
N GLY A 79 5.88 -11.88 -0.29
CA GLY A 79 5.24 -12.35 -1.51
C GLY A 79 3.75 -12.00 -1.65
N GLU A 80 3.12 -11.39 -0.64
CA GLU A 80 1.78 -10.82 -0.78
C GLU A 80 1.83 -9.44 -1.46
N ALA A 81 0.86 -9.19 -2.34
CA ALA A 81 0.77 -7.97 -3.14
C ALA A 81 -0.68 -7.48 -3.26
N GLY A 82 -0.88 -6.20 -3.55
CA GLY A 82 -2.21 -5.62 -3.79
C GLY A 82 -3.02 -5.41 -2.50
N ALA A 83 -2.35 -5.46 -1.35
CA ALA A 83 -2.92 -5.21 -0.04
C ALA A 83 -3.56 -3.81 0.04
N ASN A 84 -4.71 -3.76 0.70
CA ASN A 84 -5.48 -2.54 0.95
C ASN A 84 -5.62 -2.33 2.46
N PHE A 85 -4.89 -1.37 3.02
CA PHE A 85 -4.92 -1.05 4.45
C PHE A 85 -6.08 -0.11 4.84
N GLY A 86 -7.00 0.17 3.91
CA GLY A 86 -8.33 0.69 4.24
C GLY A 86 -8.45 2.22 4.35
N TRP A 87 -7.37 3.00 4.38
CA TRP A 87 -7.46 4.46 4.31
C TRP A 87 -8.13 4.92 3.00
N ARG A 88 -9.09 5.85 3.01
CA ARG A 88 -9.59 6.68 4.14
C ARG A 88 -10.89 6.19 4.79
N ILE A 89 -11.27 4.94 4.56
CA ILE A 89 -12.50 4.36 5.14
C ILE A 89 -12.26 4.05 6.61
N MET A 90 -11.08 3.51 6.92
CA MET A 90 -10.64 3.12 8.27
C MET A 90 -9.55 4.06 8.78
N GLU A 91 -9.44 4.16 10.11
CA GLU A 91 -8.29 4.70 10.86
C GLU A 91 -8.09 3.78 12.06
N GLY A 92 -6.98 3.05 12.12
CA GLY A 92 -6.91 1.89 13.00
C GLY A 92 -7.97 0.85 12.59
N THR A 93 -8.54 0.18 13.58
CA THR A 93 -9.67 -0.73 13.36
C THR A 93 -11.04 -0.03 13.41
N GLN A 94 -11.08 1.30 13.37
CA GLN A 94 -12.32 2.08 13.50
C GLN A 94 -12.71 2.75 12.18
N PRO A 95 -14.01 2.86 11.86
CA PRO A 95 -14.45 3.65 10.72
C PRO A 95 -14.10 5.14 10.90
N TYR A 96 -13.40 5.71 9.92
CA TYR A 96 -13.04 7.14 9.89
C TYR A 96 -14.01 7.94 9.02
N ASN A 97 -14.12 7.56 7.74
CA ASN A 97 -15.02 8.22 6.80
C ASN A 97 -15.92 7.18 6.11
N PRO A 98 -16.99 6.73 6.79
CA PRO A 98 -17.88 5.69 6.29
C PRO A 98 -18.74 6.11 5.09
N ALA A 99 -18.73 7.39 4.70
CA ALA A 99 -19.37 7.87 3.48
C ALA A 99 -18.54 7.56 2.21
N ALA A 100 -17.27 7.16 2.36
CA ALA A 100 -16.59 6.41 1.31
C ALA A 100 -17.22 4.99 1.26
N PRO A 101 -17.53 4.46 0.06
CA PRO A 101 -18.34 3.25 -0.07
C PRO A 101 -17.79 2.11 0.80
N PRO A 102 -18.59 1.53 1.71
CA PRO A 102 -18.10 0.56 2.67
C PRO A 102 -17.69 -0.76 2.01
N ARG A 103 -16.56 -1.29 2.50
CA ARG A 103 -16.00 -2.67 2.55
C ARG A 103 -16.20 -3.69 1.41
N ALA A 104 -17.15 -3.60 0.51
CA ALA A 104 -17.32 -4.55 -0.59
C ALA A 104 -18.24 -4.00 -1.68
N ALA A 105 -17.71 -3.12 -2.53
CA ALA A 105 -18.23 -3.05 -3.90
C ALA A 105 -17.51 -4.15 -4.69
N ALA A 106 -18.27 -5.03 -5.36
CA ALA A 106 -17.74 -6.14 -6.14
C ALA A 106 -16.55 -5.69 -7.01
N GLY A 107 -15.37 -6.29 -6.78
CA GLY A 107 -14.14 -5.98 -7.50
C GLY A 107 -13.09 -5.14 -6.74
N ARG A 108 -13.27 -4.82 -5.46
CA ARG A 108 -12.22 -4.22 -4.60
C ARG A 108 -11.62 -5.24 -3.62
N SER A 109 -10.31 -5.16 -3.38
CA SER A 109 -9.61 -6.06 -2.45
C SER A 109 -10.08 -5.86 -1.00
N VAL A 110 -10.10 -6.96 -0.25
CA VAL A 110 -10.45 -7.02 1.17
C VAL A 110 -9.54 -6.05 1.94
N ILE A 111 -10.13 -5.21 2.81
CA ILE A 111 -9.36 -4.37 3.72
C ILE A 111 -8.65 -5.29 4.72
N ILE A 112 -7.35 -5.09 4.88
CA ILE A 112 -6.52 -5.76 5.87
C ILE A 112 -6.46 -4.88 7.10
N ASP A 113 -6.78 -5.46 8.26
CA ASP A 113 -6.70 -4.76 9.53
C ASP A 113 -5.22 -4.65 9.98
N PRO A 114 -4.83 -3.56 10.66
CA PRO A 114 -3.50 -3.41 11.22
C PRO A 114 -3.22 -4.49 12.29
N VAL A 115 -1.96 -4.87 12.45
CA VAL A 115 -1.53 -5.81 13.49
C VAL A 115 -1.37 -5.15 14.86
N TYR A 116 -1.25 -3.82 14.89
CA TYR A 116 -1.24 -3.04 16.12
C TYR A 116 -1.78 -1.63 15.90
N VAL A 117 -2.55 -1.11 16.87
CA VAL A 117 -3.14 0.24 16.84
C VAL A 117 -2.86 0.92 18.18
N TYR A 118 -2.45 2.20 18.14
CA TYR A 118 -2.12 2.98 19.32
C TYR A 118 -2.48 4.47 19.15
N GLY A 119 -2.64 5.18 20.27
CA GLY A 119 -3.04 6.58 20.32
C GLY A 119 -3.07 7.13 21.73
#